data_AF-A0A3N5WK76-F1
#
_entry.id   AF-A0A3N5WK76-F1
#
_cell.length_a   1.000
_cell.length_b   1.000
_cell.length_c   1.000
_cell.angle_alpha   90.00
_cell.angle_beta   90.00
_cell.angle_gamma   90.00
#
_symmetry.space_group_name_H-M   'P 1'
#
loop_
_entity.id
_entity.type
_entity.pdbx_description
1 polymer ?
#
loop_
_entity_poly.entity_id
_entity_poly.type
_entity_poly.pdbx_seq_one_letter_code
_entity_poly.pdbx_strand_id
1 'polypeptide(L)'
;MAMRHVSGFSQAAALALLIAVAVFALPVSAQSFPAKPVRFVVPYPPGGPLDEIARAVGQKLTQVWGQQVLVDNRSGAGGSIGADVVAKSAPDGYTMVLGNSGPITVNVTLRRDLPYDPQKDLAPVTQIIGAPMVLVVHPSLPVRSVKDLIALVRSYPDKLNYASAGIGNLQHLGMEHLQALAKIKMNHVPYKGAAPAFIDLLSGQVDLMFANIVGVLPHVSAKRVRAIAISAARGARVLPDVPGVGATLPQFDLDGWMGIF
;
A
#
# COMPACT_ATOMS: atom_id res chain seq x y z
N MET A 1 77.45 -30.89 28.99
CA MET A 1 76.00 -30.99 28.81
C MET A 1 75.43 -29.58 28.99
N ALA A 2 75.08 -28.88 27.90
CA ALA A 2 74.60 -27.50 27.94
C ALA A 2 73.36 -27.38 27.05
N MET A 3 72.20 -27.19 27.68
CA MET A 3 70.92 -26.95 27.00
C MET A 3 70.82 -25.46 26.66
N ARG A 4 70.68 -25.14 25.37
CA ARG A 4 70.34 -23.79 24.89
C ARG A 4 68.82 -23.60 24.95
N HIS A 5 68.38 -22.57 25.66
CA HIS A 5 66.98 -22.19 25.81
C HIS A 5 66.40 -21.66 24.48
N VAL A 6 65.30 -22.26 24.04
CA VAL A 6 64.44 -21.78 22.94
C VAL A 6 63.33 -20.93 23.56
N SER A 7 63.59 -19.65 23.82
CA SER A 7 62.63 -18.71 24.45
C SER A 7 62.13 -17.59 23.53
N GLY A 8 62.65 -17.47 22.31
CA GLY A 8 62.33 -16.37 21.39
C GLY A 8 61.02 -16.52 20.60
N PHE A 9 60.57 -17.77 20.33
CA PHE A 9 59.41 -18.01 19.46
C PHE A 9 58.05 -17.74 20.15
N SER A 10 57.97 -17.87 21.47
CA SER A 10 56.70 -17.68 22.21
C SER A 10 56.33 -16.20 22.38
N GLN A 11 57.31 -15.30 22.47
CA GLN A 11 57.08 -13.87 22.65
C GLN A 11 56.57 -13.20 21.37
N ALA A 12 57.06 -13.62 20.20
CA ALA A 12 56.59 -13.10 18.91
C ALA A 12 55.13 -13.49 18.61
N ALA A 13 54.73 -14.71 18.99
CA ALA A 13 53.35 -15.18 18.83
C ALA A 13 52.37 -14.45 19.77
N ALA A 14 52.78 -14.18 21.01
CA ALA A 14 51.97 -13.42 21.96
C ALA A 14 51.76 -11.97 21.51
N LEU A 15 52.78 -11.32 20.95
CA LEU A 15 52.69 -9.95 20.44
C LEU A 15 51.80 -9.87 19.19
N ALA A 16 51.89 -10.85 18.29
CA ALA A 16 51.03 -10.93 17.10
C ALA A 16 49.55 -11.11 17.49
N LEU A 17 49.26 -11.91 18.52
CA LEU A 17 47.90 -12.10 19.02
C LEU A 17 47.34 -10.82 19.68
N LEU A 18 48.17 -10.09 20.44
CA LEU A 18 47.78 -8.81 21.05
C LEU A 18 47.49 -7.73 19.99
N ILE A 19 48.28 -7.68 18.92
CA ILE A 19 48.03 -6.77 17.78
C ILE A 19 46.74 -7.17 17.05
N ALA A 20 46.50 -8.46 16.84
CA ALA A 20 45.27 -8.94 16.23
C ALA A 20 44.03 -8.54 17.05
N VAL A 21 44.07 -8.70 18.37
CA VAL A 21 42.97 -8.28 19.27
C VAL A 21 42.78 -6.75 19.26
N ALA A 22 43.87 -5.97 19.18
CA ALA A 22 43.78 -4.51 19.11
C ALA A 22 43.16 -3.99 17.79
N VAL A 23 43.35 -4.71 16.67
CA VAL A 23 42.72 -4.37 15.39
C VAL A 23 41.22 -4.64 15.39
N PHE A 24 40.74 -5.65 16.12
CA PHE A 24 39.31 -5.92 16.31
C PHE A 24 38.63 -5.01 17.34
N ALA A 25 39.38 -4.19 18.09
CA ALA A 25 38.87 -3.25 19.08
C ALA A 25 38.67 -1.82 18.52
N LEU A 26 38.76 -1.62 17.20
CA LEU A 26 38.42 -0.34 16.61
C LEU A 26 36.95 -0.02 16.91
N PRO A 27 36.63 1.19 17.41
CA PRO A 27 35.26 1.56 17.67
C PRO A 27 34.49 1.54 16.34
N VAL A 28 33.57 0.60 16.21
CA VAL A 28 32.48 0.71 15.23
C VAL A 28 31.74 2.00 15.61
N SER A 29 32.00 3.07 14.87
CA SER A 29 31.05 4.18 14.84
C SER A 29 29.81 3.60 14.18
N ALA A 30 28.76 3.39 14.98
CA ALA A 30 27.43 3.22 14.42
C ALA A 30 27.22 4.41 13.47
N GLN A 31 27.24 4.16 12.16
CA GLN A 31 26.94 5.21 11.21
C GLN A 31 25.55 5.71 11.56
N SER A 32 25.44 7.01 11.82
CA SER A 32 24.17 7.65 12.05
C SER A 32 23.31 7.45 10.81
N PHE A 33 22.35 6.55 10.90
CA PHE A 33 21.35 6.39 9.85
C PHE A 33 20.36 7.57 9.92
N PRO A 34 19.98 8.15 8.78
CA PRO A 34 20.59 8.00 7.45
C PRO A 34 21.80 8.95 7.26
N ALA A 35 22.82 8.50 6.55
CA ALA A 35 24.01 9.29 6.18
C ALA A 35 23.98 9.81 4.73
N LYS A 36 22.96 9.41 3.96
CA LYS A 36 22.70 9.80 2.56
C LYS A 36 21.18 9.85 2.33
N PRO A 37 20.70 10.42 1.21
CA PRO A 37 19.27 10.43 0.90
C PRO A 37 18.63 9.02 0.91
N VAL A 38 17.39 8.95 1.38
CA VAL A 38 16.58 7.73 1.43
C VAL A 38 15.59 7.75 0.27
N ARG A 39 15.50 6.66 -0.47
CA ARG A 39 14.54 6.48 -1.58
C ARG A 39 13.25 5.87 -1.04
N PHE A 40 12.12 6.53 -1.30
CA PHE A 40 10.80 6.08 -0.91
C PHE A 40 9.96 5.76 -2.15
N VAL A 41 9.87 4.47 -2.48
CA VAL A 41 9.19 3.98 -3.67
C VAL A 41 7.68 3.96 -3.45
N VAL A 42 6.95 4.57 -4.38
CA VAL A 42 5.49 4.54 -4.44
C VAL A 42 5.07 3.66 -5.62
N PRO A 43 4.36 2.54 -5.40
CA PRO A 43 4.06 1.57 -6.46
C PRO A 43 2.94 1.99 -7.44
N TYR A 44 2.59 3.28 -7.50
CA TYR A 44 1.50 3.84 -8.30
C TYR A 44 1.84 5.23 -8.87
N PRO A 45 1.05 5.74 -9.84
CA PRO A 45 1.35 7.02 -10.49
C PRO A 45 1.30 8.21 -9.52
N PRO A 46 2.00 9.31 -9.83
CA PRO A 46 1.91 10.56 -9.07
C PRO A 46 0.49 11.11 -8.99
N GLY A 47 0.18 11.86 -7.92
CA GLY A 47 -1.13 12.50 -7.71
C GLY A 47 -2.25 11.58 -7.23
N GLY A 48 -1.91 10.34 -6.84
CA GLY A 48 -2.83 9.44 -6.15
C GLY A 48 -2.64 9.43 -4.63
N PRO A 49 -3.53 8.77 -3.87
CA PRO A 49 -3.49 8.79 -2.40
C PRO A 49 -2.17 8.31 -1.79
N LEU A 50 -1.52 7.29 -2.37
CA LEU A 50 -0.22 6.82 -1.89
C LEU A 50 0.89 7.84 -2.15
N ASP A 51 0.84 8.57 -3.26
CA ASP A 51 1.84 9.60 -3.58
C ASP A 51 1.71 10.78 -2.62
N GLU A 52 0.49 11.22 -2.33
CA GLU A 52 0.21 12.28 -1.35
C GLU A 52 0.74 11.92 0.04
N ILE A 53 0.46 10.70 0.51
CA ILE A 53 0.94 10.22 1.81
C ILE A 53 2.46 10.08 1.82
N ALA A 54 3.07 9.51 0.78
CA ALA A 54 4.51 9.36 0.70
C ALA A 54 5.24 10.71 0.72
N ARG A 55 4.69 11.73 0.04
CA ARG A 55 5.24 13.10 0.07
C ARG A 55 5.11 13.75 1.44
N ALA A 56 3.95 13.62 2.09
CA ALA A 56 3.75 14.16 3.44
C ALA A 56 4.69 13.50 4.47
N VAL A 57 4.79 12.17 4.45
CA VAL A 57 5.68 11.40 5.32
C VAL A 57 7.14 11.70 5.00
N GLY A 58 7.53 11.70 3.73
CA GLY A 58 8.90 11.97 3.28
C GLY A 58 9.39 13.37 3.67
N GLN A 59 8.52 14.39 3.58
CA GLN A 59 8.84 15.73 4.06
C GLN A 59 9.14 15.73 5.56
N LYS A 60 8.33 15.02 6.36
CA LYS A 60 8.54 14.97 7.81
C LYS A 60 9.80 14.20 8.19
N LEU A 61 10.05 13.07 7.53
CA LEU A 61 11.27 12.29 7.70
C LEU A 61 12.51 13.10 7.32
N THR A 62 12.44 13.89 6.25
CA THR A 62 13.54 14.78 5.85
C THR A 62 13.88 15.78 6.95
N GLN A 63 12.88 16.36 7.63
CA GLN A 63 13.10 17.26 8.75
C GLN A 63 13.74 16.57 9.96
N VAL A 64 13.33 15.33 10.25
CA VAL A 64 13.83 14.57 11.42
C VAL A 64 15.23 14.03 11.19
N TRP A 65 15.51 13.54 9.98
CA TRP A 65 16.79 12.90 9.64
C TRP A 65 17.87 13.88 9.18
N GLY A 66 17.49 15.08 8.73
CA GLY A 66 18.44 16.00 8.08
C GLY A 66 18.96 15.47 6.73
N GLN A 67 18.43 14.36 6.24
CA GLN A 67 18.70 13.78 4.93
C GLN A 67 17.43 13.76 4.10
N GLN A 68 17.56 14.02 2.80
CA GLN A 68 16.42 14.07 1.91
C GLN A 68 15.76 12.70 1.74
N VAL A 69 14.42 12.68 1.79
CA VAL A 69 13.62 11.54 1.32
C VAL A 69 13.12 11.80 -0.08
N LEU A 70 13.52 10.95 -1.04
CA LEU A 70 13.20 11.05 -2.46
C LEU A 70 12.02 10.13 -2.79
N VAL A 71 10.86 10.72 -3.11
CA VAL A 71 9.68 9.98 -3.56
C VAL A 71 9.86 9.54 -5.02
N ASP A 72 9.78 8.24 -5.29
CA ASP A 72 9.96 7.62 -6.60
C ASP A 72 8.75 6.78 -7.01
N ASN A 73 7.96 7.24 -7.98
CA ASN A 73 6.76 6.55 -8.45
C ASN A 73 7.10 5.45 -9.47
N ARG A 74 6.88 4.18 -9.11
CA ARG A 74 7.12 2.99 -9.94
C ARG A 74 5.84 2.19 -10.14
N SER A 75 5.08 2.59 -11.16
CA SER A 75 3.73 2.08 -11.42
C SER A 75 3.70 0.79 -12.22
N GLY A 76 2.66 -0.02 -12.00
CA GLY A 76 2.28 -1.13 -12.88
C GLY A 76 2.05 -2.45 -12.15
N ALA A 77 1.38 -3.40 -12.83
CA ALA A 77 1.09 -4.74 -12.31
C ALA A 77 0.44 -4.77 -10.91
N GLY A 78 -0.51 -3.88 -10.63
CA GLY A 78 -1.16 -3.80 -9.31
C GLY A 78 -0.25 -3.31 -8.18
N GLY A 79 0.93 -2.79 -8.52
CA GLY A 79 1.96 -2.31 -7.59
C GLY A 79 3.19 -3.21 -7.49
N SER A 80 3.16 -4.38 -8.11
CA SER A 80 4.26 -5.35 -8.03
C SER A 80 5.58 -4.83 -8.61
N ILE A 81 5.56 -3.95 -9.61
CA ILE A 81 6.80 -3.38 -10.17
C ILE A 81 7.54 -2.54 -9.11
N GLY A 82 6.83 -1.71 -8.36
CA GLY A 82 7.44 -0.90 -7.31
C GLY A 82 7.93 -1.74 -6.13
N ALA A 83 7.18 -2.76 -5.73
CA ALA A 83 7.58 -3.67 -4.66
C ALA A 83 8.80 -4.52 -5.04
N ASP A 84 8.86 -5.03 -6.27
CA ASP A 84 10.00 -5.81 -6.78
C ASP A 84 11.32 -5.01 -6.74
N VAL A 85 11.27 -3.72 -7.07
CA VAL A 85 12.43 -2.82 -7.00
C VAL A 85 13.00 -2.73 -5.57
N VAL A 86 12.13 -2.72 -4.55
CA VAL A 86 12.56 -2.62 -3.15
C VAL A 86 12.97 -3.98 -2.60
N ALA A 87 12.24 -5.04 -2.93
CA ALA A 87 12.57 -6.42 -2.55
C ALA A 87 13.98 -6.85 -3.03
N LYS A 88 14.44 -6.31 -4.17
CA LYS A 88 15.78 -6.58 -4.74
C LYS A 88 16.83 -5.53 -4.38
N SER A 89 16.49 -4.54 -3.56
CA SER A 89 17.44 -3.52 -3.11
C SER A 89 18.33 -4.03 -1.99
N ALA A 90 19.41 -3.30 -1.68
CA ALA A 90 20.23 -3.63 -0.53
C ALA A 90 19.40 -3.49 0.77
N PRO A 91 19.46 -4.45 1.71
CA PRO A 91 18.72 -4.39 2.97
C PRO A 91 19.40 -3.44 3.98
N ASP A 92 19.67 -2.21 3.56
CA ASP A 92 20.42 -1.18 4.31
C ASP A 92 19.54 -0.03 4.82
N GLY A 93 18.22 -0.11 4.60
CA GLY A 93 17.23 0.88 5.03
C GLY A 93 17.13 2.13 4.13
N TYR A 94 17.95 2.26 3.08
CA TYR A 94 17.92 3.43 2.20
C TYR A 94 16.92 3.33 1.04
N THR A 95 16.29 2.17 0.86
CA THR A 95 15.19 2.00 -0.08
C THR A 95 14.02 1.37 0.65
N MET A 96 12.89 2.06 0.66
CA MET A 96 11.65 1.60 1.28
C MET A 96 10.50 1.68 0.27
N VAL A 97 9.45 0.89 0.46
CA VAL A 97 8.22 0.94 -0.34
C VAL A 97 7.03 1.33 0.53
N LEU A 98 6.17 2.19 -0.01
CA LEU A 98 4.84 2.40 0.54
C LEU A 98 3.93 1.27 0.05
N GLY A 99 3.84 0.20 0.83
CA GLY A 99 3.03 -0.97 0.58
C GLY A 99 1.54 -0.75 0.88
N ASN A 100 0.70 -1.51 0.20
CA ASN A 100 -0.72 -1.69 0.50
C ASN A 100 -1.12 -3.14 0.16
N SER A 101 -2.42 -3.45 0.19
CA SER A 101 -2.92 -4.80 -0.08
C SER A 101 -2.50 -5.36 -1.45
N GLY A 102 -2.36 -4.53 -2.49
CA GLY A 102 -2.05 -4.97 -3.86
C GLY A 102 -0.75 -5.78 -3.96
N PRO A 103 0.42 -5.15 -3.82
CA PRO A 103 1.70 -5.82 -3.92
C PRO A 103 2.04 -6.69 -2.70
N ILE A 104 1.43 -6.47 -1.53
CA ILE A 104 1.86 -7.17 -0.30
C ILE A 104 1.03 -8.42 0.00
N THR A 105 -0.26 -8.45 -0.31
CA THR A 105 -1.12 -9.60 0.05
C THR A 105 -1.91 -10.17 -1.14
N VAL A 106 -2.43 -9.32 -2.02
CA VAL A 106 -3.33 -9.74 -3.09
C VAL A 106 -2.57 -10.39 -4.23
N ASN A 107 -1.52 -9.75 -4.75
CA ASN A 107 -0.79 -10.27 -5.89
C ASN A 107 -0.10 -11.61 -5.60
N VAL A 108 0.22 -11.91 -4.34
CA VAL A 108 0.72 -13.23 -3.90
C VAL A 108 -0.26 -14.36 -4.23
N THR A 109 -1.55 -14.07 -4.19
CA THR A 109 -2.61 -15.05 -4.46
C THR A 109 -3.08 -15.04 -5.92
N LEU A 110 -3.08 -13.88 -6.56
CA LEU A 110 -3.58 -13.73 -7.93
C LEU A 110 -2.52 -14.00 -9.00
N ARG A 111 -1.24 -13.84 -8.70
CA ARG A 111 -0.15 -13.96 -9.68
C ARG A 111 0.76 -15.13 -9.33
N ARG A 112 0.80 -16.12 -10.22
CA ARG A 112 1.75 -17.25 -10.12
C ARG A 112 3.18 -16.84 -10.45
N ASP A 113 3.36 -15.75 -11.19
CA ASP A 113 4.64 -15.25 -11.72
C ASP A 113 5.18 -14.05 -10.92
N LEU A 114 4.80 -13.92 -9.64
CA LEU A 114 5.24 -12.81 -8.81
C LEU A 114 6.77 -12.88 -8.60
N PRO A 115 7.54 -11.83 -8.91
CA PRO A 115 9.01 -11.89 -8.91
C PRO A 115 9.66 -11.66 -7.53
N TYR A 116 8.85 -11.60 -6.46
CA TYR A 116 9.28 -11.42 -5.07
C TYR A 116 8.29 -12.12 -4.12
N ASP A 117 8.75 -12.46 -2.92
CA ASP A 117 7.94 -12.95 -1.80
C ASP A 117 7.84 -11.82 -0.74
N PRO A 118 6.68 -11.15 -0.58
CA PRO A 118 6.56 -10.05 0.37
C PRO A 118 6.80 -10.44 1.83
N GLN A 119 6.70 -11.73 2.20
CA GLN A 119 6.95 -12.17 3.58
C GLN A 119 8.43 -12.41 3.86
N LYS A 120 9.24 -12.69 2.82
CA LYS A 120 10.67 -12.98 2.96
C LYS A 120 11.55 -11.82 2.52
N ASP A 121 11.14 -11.11 1.48
CA ASP A 121 11.97 -10.13 0.79
C ASP A 121 11.69 -8.68 1.25
N LEU A 122 10.66 -8.45 2.07
CA LEU A 122 10.29 -7.14 2.61
C LEU A 122 10.11 -7.21 4.13
N ALA A 123 10.61 -6.21 4.85
CA ALA A 123 10.51 -6.14 6.30
C ALA A 123 9.48 -5.07 6.70
N PRO A 124 8.39 -5.40 7.43
CA PRO A 124 7.42 -4.40 7.84
C PRO A 124 8.06 -3.42 8.85
N VAL A 125 7.96 -2.12 8.56
CA VAL A 125 8.42 -1.06 9.46
C VAL A 125 7.27 -0.54 10.31
N THR A 126 6.19 -0.06 9.66
CA THR A 126 5.01 0.47 10.36
C THR A 126 3.81 0.59 9.43
N GLN A 127 2.60 0.47 9.97
CA GLN A 127 1.37 0.86 9.28
C GLN A 127 1.14 2.37 9.48
N ILE A 128 0.95 3.10 8.38
CA ILE A 128 0.76 4.56 8.42
C ILE A 128 -0.71 4.89 8.62
N ILE A 129 -1.61 4.22 7.87
CA ILE A 129 -3.05 4.44 7.96
C ILE A 129 -3.83 3.13 7.77
N GLY A 130 -4.99 3.05 8.42
CA GLY A 130 -6.13 2.28 7.91
C GLY A 130 -6.85 3.12 6.85
N ALA A 131 -7.25 2.50 5.75
CA ALA A 131 -7.79 3.16 4.58
C ALA A 131 -9.12 2.52 4.16
N PRO A 132 -10.19 2.72 4.95
CA PRO A 132 -11.51 2.26 4.55
C PRO A 132 -11.91 2.96 3.24
N MET A 133 -12.58 2.21 2.37
CA MET A 133 -13.11 2.73 1.13
C MET A 133 -14.57 3.13 1.32
N VAL A 134 -15.04 4.02 0.46
CA VAL A 134 -16.43 4.43 0.36
C VAL A 134 -16.97 3.92 -0.95
N LEU A 135 -18.07 3.18 -0.90
CA LEU A 135 -18.84 2.87 -2.09
C LEU A 135 -19.56 4.14 -2.52
N VAL A 136 -19.17 4.67 -3.67
CA VAL A 136 -19.74 5.87 -4.26
C VAL A 136 -20.39 5.57 -5.60
N VAL A 137 -21.49 6.27 -5.87
CA VAL A 137 -22.25 6.18 -7.13
C VAL A 137 -22.35 7.55 -7.80
N HIS A 138 -22.44 7.56 -9.12
CA HIS A 138 -22.76 8.76 -9.88
C HIS A 138 -24.18 9.24 -9.53
N PRO A 139 -24.42 10.57 -9.39
CA PRO A 139 -25.70 11.11 -8.92
C PRO A 139 -26.90 10.84 -9.84
N SER A 140 -26.69 10.45 -11.11
CA SER A 140 -27.77 10.05 -12.01
C SER A 140 -28.42 8.72 -11.61
N LEU A 141 -27.74 7.89 -10.82
CA LEU A 141 -28.31 6.62 -10.35
C LEU A 141 -29.32 6.87 -9.21
N PRO A 142 -30.51 6.25 -9.25
CA PRO A 142 -31.51 6.33 -8.19
C PRO A 142 -31.17 5.42 -7.00
N VAL A 143 -29.90 5.38 -6.60
CA VAL A 143 -29.36 4.49 -5.55
C VAL A 143 -28.95 5.33 -4.35
N ARG A 144 -29.43 5.00 -3.15
CA ARG A 144 -29.05 5.69 -1.91
C ARG A 144 -28.46 4.77 -0.85
N SER A 145 -28.53 3.47 -1.07
CA SER A 145 -28.04 2.43 -0.17
C SER A 145 -27.53 1.22 -0.94
N VAL A 146 -26.80 0.33 -0.27
CA VAL A 146 -26.39 -0.96 -0.84
C VAL A 146 -27.61 -1.81 -1.22
N LYS A 147 -28.70 -1.73 -0.43
CA LYS A 147 -29.96 -2.41 -0.75
C LYS A 147 -30.55 -1.92 -2.08
N ASP A 148 -30.57 -0.60 -2.31
CA ASP A 148 -31.04 -0.02 -3.57
C ASP A 148 -30.16 -0.45 -4.74
N LEU A 149 -28.83 -0.49 -4.54
CA LEU A 149 -27.88 -0.95 -5.56
C LEU A 149 -28.18 -2.41 -5.95
N ILE A 150 -28.31 -3.30 -4.97
CA ILE A 150 -28.62 -4.72 -5.21
C ILE A 150 -29.94 -4.86 -5.95
N ALA A 151 -30.98 -4.11 -5.55
CA ALA A 151 -32.28 -4.13 -6.20
C ALA A 151 -32.19 -3.64 -7.65
N LEU A 152 -31.46 -2.55 -7.91
CA LEU A 152 -31.27 -2.00 -9.25
C LEU A 152 -30.49 -2.94 -10.17
N VAL A 153 -29.40 -3.54 -9.69
CA VAL A 153 -28.62 -4.49 -10.50
C VAL A 153 -29.45 -5.74 -10.83
N ARG A 154 -30.30 -6.21 -9.91
CA ARG A 154 -31.20 -7.35 -10.17
C ARG A 154 -32.30 -7.03 -11.17
N SER A 155 -32.82 -5.81 -11.19
CA SER A 155 -33.82 -5.40 -12.19
C SER A 155 -33.20 -5.07 -13.55
N TYR A 156 -31.89 -4.80 -13.58
CA TYR A 156 -31.15 -4.41 -14.79
C TYR A 156 -29.78 -5.11 -14.87
N PRO A 157 -29.76 -6.45 -15.05
CA PRO A 157 -28.54 -7.25 -14.98
C PRO A 157 -27.55 -6.89 -16.09
N ASP A 158 -26.25 -6.91 -15.76
CA ASP A 158 -25.11 -6.67 -16.67
C ASP A 158 -25.07 -5.27 -17.32
N LYS A 159 -25.77 -4.28 -16.73
CA LYS A 159 -25.87 -2.92 -17.28
C LYS A 159 -25.05 -1.88 -16.54
N LEU A 160 -24.78 -2.09 -15.25
CA LEU A 160 -23.95 -1.19 -14.47
C LEU A 160 -22.47 -1.54 -14.63
N ASN A 161 -21.66 -0.51 -14.82
CA ASN A 161 -20.21 -0.55 -14.94
C ASN A 161 -19.58 0.00 -13.67
N TYR A 162 -18.70 -0.77 -13.04
CA TYR A 162 -17.91 -0.29 -11.92
C TYR A 162 -16.44 -0.09 -12.30
N ALA A 163 -15.81 0.92 -11.72
CA ALA A 163 -14.41 1.21 -11.96
C ALA A 163 -13.50 0.73 -10.81
N SER A 164 -12.24 0.46 -11.16
CA SER A 164 -11.16 0.26 -10.19
C SER A 164 -9.84 0.83 -10.73
N ALA A 165 -8.84 0.97 -9.86
CA ALA A 165 -7.47 1.31 -10.24
C ALA A 165 -6.71 0.16 -10.94
N GLY A 166 -7.41 -0.84 -11.50
CA GLY A 166 -6.84 -2.03 -12.14
C GLY A 166 -7.25 -3.36 -11.52
N ILE A 167 -6.90 -4.44 -12.22
CA ILE A 167 -7.16 -5.82 -11.77
C ILE A 167 -6.26 -6.14 -10.57
N GLY A 168 -6.84 -6.78 -9.57
CA GLY A 168 -6.13 -7.26 -8.38
C GLY A 168 -5.81 -6.18 -7.34
N ASN A 169 -6.31 -4.96 -7.47
CA ASN A 169 -6.30 -4.03 -6.34
C ASN A 169 -7.52 -4.22 -5.42
N LEU A 170 -7.50 -3.54 -4.28
CA LEU A 170 -8.55 -3.64 -3.28
C LEU A 170 -9.92 -3.15 -3.75
N GLN A 171 -9.98 -2.16 -4.64
CA GLN A 171 -11.26 -1.67 -5.20
C GLN A 171 -11.92 -2.73 -6.07
N HIS A 172 -11.14 -3.41 -6.92
CA HIS A 172 -11.60 -4.52 -7.74
C HIS A 172 -12.08 -5.67 -6.86
N LEU A 173 -11.25 -6.13 -5.92
CA LEU A 173 -11.62 -7.22 -5.02
C LEU A 173 -12.82 -6.89 -4.14
N GLY A 174 -12.97 -5.64 -3.70
CA GLY A 174 -14.13 -5.23 -2.92
C GLY A 174 -15.43 -5.27 -3.72
N MET A 175 -15.40 -4.88 -5.00
CA MET A 175 -16.56 -5.00 -5.87
C MET A 175 -16.88 -6.46 -6.19
N GLU A 176 -15.88 -7.30 -6.44
CA GLU A 176 -16.07 -8.74 -6.65
C GLU A 176 -16.62 -9.44 -5.38
N HIS A 177 -16.12 -9.07 -4.20
CA HIS A 177 -16.62 -9.59 -2.93
C HIS A 177 -18.08 -9.18 -2.68
N LEU A 178 -18.43 -7.91 -2.94
CA LEU A 178 -19.81 -7.42 -2.83
C LEU A 178 -20.74 -8.19 -3.78
N GLN A 179 -20.33 -8.32 -5.04
CA GLN A 179 -21.07 -9.04 -6.07
C GLN A 179 -21.30 -10.51 -5.69
N ALA A 180 -20.26 -11.20 -5.21
CA ALA A 180 -20.33 -12.59 -4.76
C ALA A 180 -21.31 -12.77 -3.60
N LEU A 181 -21.22 -11.92 -2.57
CA LEU A 181 -22.13 -12.00 -1.41
C LEU A 181 -23.58 -11.66 -1.77
N ALA A 182 -23.79 -10.66 -2.62
CA ALA A 182 -25.13 -10.23 -3.03
C ALA A 182 -25.74 -11.09 -4.16
N LYS A 183 -24.93 -11.96 -4.79
CA LYS A 183 -25.28 -12.74 -5.98
C LYS A 183 -25.80 -11.85 -7.12
N ILE A 184 -25.03 -10.81 -7.43
CA ILE A 184 -25.30 -9.87 -8.51
C ILE A 184 -24.08 -9.75 -9.42
N LYS A 185 -24.26 -9.18 -10.62
CA LYS A 185 -23.17 -8.99 -11.58
C LYS A 185 -23.22 -7.60 -12.21
N MET A 186 -22.04 -6.98 -12.29
CA MET A 186 -21.74 -5.68 -12.87
C MET A 186 -20.48 -5.82 -13.72
N ASN A 187 -20.30 -4.95 -14.71
CA ASN A 187 -19.15 -5.01 -15.59
C ASN A 187 -17.97 -4.25 -14.97
N HIS A 188 -16.80 -4.90 -14.91
CA HIS A 188 -15.58 -4.26 -14.44
C HIS A 188 -14.91 -3.43 -15.54
N VAL A 189 -14.63 -2.16 -15.26
CA VAL A 189 -13.80 -1.28 -16.10
C VAL A 189 -12.48 -0.98 -15.37
N PRO A 190 -11.38 -1.67 -15.71
CA PRO A 190 -10.08 -1.47 -15.06
C PRO A 190 -9.34 -0.24 -15.62
N TYR A 191 -8.81 0.60 -14.73
CA TYR A 191 -7.95 1.73 -15.09
C TYR A 191 -6.51 1.49 -14.64
N LYS A 192 -5.58 2.37 -15.05
CA LYS A 192 -4.17 2.34 -14.62
C LYS A 192 -3.92 2.98 -13.23
N GLY A 193 -4.99 3.38 -12.54
CA GLY A 193 -4.92 4.08 -11.25
C GLY A 193 -6.30 4.61 -10.84
N ALA A 194 -6.44 5.04 -9.59
CA ALA A 194 -7.72 5.53 -9.06
C ALA A 194 -8.13 6.89 -9.64
N ALA A 195 -7.17 7.75 -9.97
CA ALA A 195 -7.44 9.09 -10.49
C ALA A 195 -8.21 9.08 -11.83
N PRO A 196 -7.77 8.38 -12.90
CA PRO A 196 -8.54 8.32 -14.14
C PRO A 196 -9.90 7.62 -13.96
N ALA A 197 -9.98 6.57 -13.13
CA ALA A 197 -11.25 5.92 -12.80
C ALA A 197 -12.27 6.90 -12.18
N PHE A 198 -11.79 7.78 -11.30
CA PHE A 198 -12.63 8.74 -10.60
C PHE A 198 -13.09 9.89 -11.50
N ILE A 199 -12.26 10.33 -12.45
CA ILE A 199 -12.66 11.30 -13.49
C ILE A 199 -13.83 10.74 -14.30
N ASP A 200 -13.74 9.48 -14.72
CA ASP A 200 -14.79 8.83 -15.51
C ASP A 200 -16.07 8.64 -14.69
N LEU A 201 -15.96 8.36 -13.39
CA LEU A 201 -17.11 8.37 -12.49
C LEU A 201 -17.77 9.75 -12.44
N LEU A 202 -16.98 10.82 -12.25
CA LEU A 202 -17.49 12.19 -12.16
C LEU A 202 -18.15 12.68 -13.45
N SER A 203 -17.79 12.09 -14.59
CA SER A 203 -18.35 12.41 -15.91
C SER A 203 -19.50 11.49 -16.33
N GLY A 204 -19.79 10.45 -15.54
CA GLY A 204 -20.88 9.51 -15.79
C GLY A 204 -20.55 8.41 -16.81
N GLN A 205 -19.26 8.21 -17.15
CA GLN A 205 -18.83 7.12 -18.03
C GLN A 205 -18.82 5.76 -17.32
N VAL A 206 -18.69 5.77 -16.00
CA VAL A 206 -18.86 4.60 -15.12
C VAL A 206 -19.84 4.96 -14.00
N ASP A 207 -20.52 3.95 -13.47
CA ASP A 207 -21.66 4.17 -12.59
C ASP A 207 -21.26 4.28 -11.12
N LEU A 208 -20.27 3.49 -10.70
CA LEU A 208 -19.86 3.38 -9.31
C LEU A 208 -18.41 2.89 -9.15
N MET A 209 -17.88 3.09 -7.95
CA MET A 209 -16.63 2.46 -7.52
C MET A 209 -16.51 2.47 -5.99
N PHE A 210 -15.63 1.63 -5.47
CA PHE A 210 -15.01 1.92 -4.17
C PHE A 210 -13.93 2.98 -4.34
N ALA A 211 -14.03 4.09 -3.62
CA ALA A 211 -13.05 5.17 -3.62
C ALA A 211 -12.42 5.32 -2.22
N ASN A 212 -11.20 5.85 -2.14
CA ASN A 212 -10.60 6.18 -0.84
C ASN A 212 -11.41 7.31 -0.18
N ILE A 213 -11.74 7.15 1.10
CA ILE A 213 -12.55 8.10 1.86
C ILE A 213 -11.99 9.52 1.84
N VAL A 214 -10.67 9.68 1.92
CA VAL A 214 -10.01 11.00 1.98
C VAL A 214 -10.18 11.74 0.64
N GLY A 215 -9.90 11.05 -0.47
CA GLY A 215 -9.98 11.66 -1.80
C GLY A 215 -11.41 11.97 -2.24
N VAL A 216 -12.40 11.19 -1.77
CA VAL A 216 -13.78 11.34 -2.25
C VAL A 216 -14.60 12.34 -1.43
N LEU A 217 -14.19 12.65 -0.19
CA LEU A 217 -14.96 13.47 0.73
C LEU A 217 -15.37 14.86 0.16
N PRO A 218 -14.46 15.64 -0.48
CA PRO A 218 -14.85 16.92 -1.07
C PRO A 218 -15.93 16.79 -2.17
N HIS A 219 -15.91 15.69 -2.93
CA HIS A 219 -16.86 15.43 -4.00
C HIS A 219 -18.22 14.96 -3.48
N VAL A 220 -18.24 14.22 -2.37
CA VAL A 220 -19.47 13.87 -1.64
C VAL A 220 -20.11 15.14 -1.09
N SER A 221 -19.33 16.01 -0.42
CA SER A 221 -19.82 17.29 0.11
C SER A 221 -20.37 18.21 -0.99
N ALA A 222 -19.70 18.25 -2.15
CA ALA A 222 -20.16 19.01 -3.33
C ALA A 222 -21.28 18.30 -4.12
N LYS A 223 -21.77 17.15 -3.66
CA LYS A 223 -22.81 16.35 -4.32
C LYS A 223 -22.48 15.92 -5.77
N ARG A 224 -21.20 15.88 -6.13
CA ARG A 224 -20.74 15.40 -7.44
C ARG A 224 -20.76 13.88 -7.54
N VAL A 225 -20.70 13.20 -6.40
CA VAL A 225 -20.94 11.76 -6.23
C VAL A 225 -21.74 11.55 -4.96
N ARG A 226 -22.37 10.38 -4.81
CA ARG A 226 -23.10 10.01 -3.60
C ARG A 226 -22.40 8.84 -2.92
N ALA A 227 -22.03 9.02 -1.64
CA ALA A 227 -21.59 7.93 -0.79
C ALA A 227 -22.80 7.11 -0.31
N ILE A 228 -22.76 5.80 -0.49
CA ILE A 228 -23.86 4.89 -0.12
C ILE A 228 -23.47 3.83 0.90
N ALA A 229 -22.17 3.54 1.06
CA ALA A 229 -21.66 2.69 2.13
C ALA A 229 -20.15 2.86 2.37
N ILE A 230 -19.68 2.43 3.54
CA ILE A 230 -18.27 2.27 3.90
C ILE A 230 -17.88 0.79 3.80
N SER A 231 -16.69 0.48 3.29
CA SER A 231 -16.25 -0.90 3.07
C SER A 231 -15.89 -1.66 4.36
N ALA A 232 -15.43 -0.94 5.39
CA ALA A 232 -15.15 -1.53 6.69
C ALA A 232 -16.45 -1.90 7.43
N ALA A 233 -16.39 -2.93 8.28
CA ALA A 233 -17.53 -3.38 9.08
C ALA A 233 -18.12 -2.28 9.98
N ARG A 234 -17.27 -1.37 10.47
CA ARG A 234 -17.69 -0.18 11.23
C ARG A 234 -17.66 1.04 10.30
N GLY A 235 -18.74 1.81 10.27
CA GLY A 235 -18.80 3.07 9.51
C GLY A 235 -17.69 4.04 9.91
N ALA A 236 -17.47 5.07 9.09
CA ALA A 236 -16.38 6.01 9.30
C ALA A 236 -16.86 7.26 10.08
N ARG A 237 -16.08 7.71 11.08
CA ARG A 237 -16.40 8.92 11.85
C ARG A 237 -16.58 10.17 10.99
N VAL A 238 -15.86 10.25 9.86
CA VAL A 238 -15.92 11.38 8.91
C VAL A 238 -17.17 11.37 8.02
N LEU A 239 -17.90 10.25 7.98
CA LEU A 239 -19.17 10.08 7.25
C LEU A 239 -20.17 9.35 8.17
N PRO A 240 -20.63 9.98 9.26
CA PRO A 240 -21.40 9.31 10.31
C PRO A 240 -22.75 8.77 9.81
N ASP A 241 -23.32 9.39 8.77
CA ASP A 241 -24.61 9.00 8.19
C ASP A 241 -24.49 7.89 7.12
N VAL A 242 -23.26 7.49 6.76
CA VAL A 242 -23.02 6.46 5.74
C VAL A 242 -22.74 5.13 6.44
N PRO A 243 -23.63 4.12 6.30
CA PRO A 243 -23.48 2.84 6.98
C PRO A 243 -22.34 2.01 6.37
N GLY A 244 -21.86 0.99 7.09
CA GLY A 244 -21.01 -0.04 6.50
C GLY A 244 -21.78 -0.91 5.51
N VAL A 245 -21.11 -1.48 4.51
CA VAL A 245 -21.69 -2.50 3.61
C VAL A 245 -22.23 -3.69 4.43
N GLY A 246 -21.54 -4.01 5.53
CA GLY A 246 -21.93 -5.00 6.55
C GLY A 246 -23.37 -4.86 7.06
N ALA A 247 -23.94 -3.64 7.07
CA ALA A 247 -25.32 -3.42 7.51
C ALA A 247 -26.35 -4.07 6.56
N THR A 248 -25.99 -4.30 5.29
CA THR A 248 -26.83 -5.02 4.32
C THR A 248 -26.29 -6.42 4.03
N LEU A 249 -24.98 -6.60 4.02
CA LEU A 249 -24.30 -7.86 3.76
C LEU A 249 -23.38 -8.21 4.95
N PRO A 250 -23.86 -8.90 6.00
CA PRO A 250 -23.13 -9.06 7.26
C PRO A 250 -21.73 -9.69 7.16
N GLN A 251 -21.45 -10.43 6.08
CA GLN A 251 -20.15 -11.07 5.82
C GLN A 251 -19.15 -10.14 5.11
N PHE A 252 -19.59 -8.94 4.70
CA PHE A 252 -18.73 -7.99 4.03
C PHE A 252 -17.95 -7.19 5.09
N ASP A 253 -16.65 -7.40 5.12
CA ASP A 253 -15.71 -6.53 5.81
C ASP A 253 -14.45 -6.41 4.96
N LEU A 254 -14.16 -5.18 4.54
CA LEU A 254 -13.00 -4.90 3.73
C LEU A 254 -12.38 -3.58 4.18
N ASP A 255 -11.29 -3.69 4.93
CA ASP A 255 -10.48 -2.54 5.31
C ASP A 255 -9.16 -2.53 4.53
N GLY A 256 -8.80 -1.35 4.06
CA GLY A 256 -7.53 -1.10 3.40
C GLY A 256 -6.48 -0.71 4.42
N TRP A 257 -5.21 -0.81 4.04
CA TRP A 257 -4.12 -0.30 4.85
C TRP A 257 -3.00 0.20 3.94
N MET A 258 -2.17 1.09 4.48
CA MET A 258 -0.92 1.50 3.86
C MET A 258 0.19 1.45 4.90
N GLY A 259 1.33 0.89 4.53
CA GLY A 259 2.46 0.66 5.44
C GLY A 259 3.80 0.83 4.76
N ILE A 260 4.84 1.09 5.55
CA ILE A 260 6.23 1.17 5.11
C ILE A 260 6.86 -0.20 5.27
N PHE A 261 7.58 -0.62 4.22
CA PHE A 261 8.42 -1.81 4.19
C PHE A 261 9.79 -1.46 3.62
#